data_AF-A0A3N5WCF5-F1
#
_entry.id   AF-A0A3N5WCF5-F1
#
_cell.length_a   1.000
_cell.length_b   1.000
_cell.length_c   1.000
_cell.angle_alpha   90.00
_cell.angle_beta   90.00
_cell.angle_gamma   90.00
#
_symmetry.space_group_name_H-M   'P 1'
#
loop_
_entity.id
_entity.type
_entity.pdbx_description
1 polymer ?
#
loop_
_entity_poly.entity_id
_entity_poly.type
_entity_poly.pdbx_seq_one_letter_code
_entity_poly.pdbx_strand_id
1 'polypeptide(L)' 'MTLEEKAALCTGAGPWATTPVERLGIPELVVSDGPHGVRRPEKPDEIASQSLPATCFPTASCLASTWDV' A
#
# COMPACT_ATOMS: atom_id res chain seq x y z
N MET A 1 -0.32 18.72 -16.80
CA MET A 1 -0.96 17.39 -16.72
C MET A 1 -2.21 17.41 -17.59
N THR A 2 -2.37 16.44 -18.48
CA THR A 2 -3.57 16.31 -19.34
C THR A 2 -4.79 15.90 -18.51
N LEU A 3 -5.98 15.90 -19.13
CA LEU A 3 -7.19 15.43 -18.45
C LEU A 3 -7.11 13.92 -18.17
N GLU A 4 -6.55 13.16 -19.10
CA GLU A 4 -6.35 11.71 -19.01
C GLU A 4 -5.36 11.37 -17.90
N GLU A 5 -4.22 12.08 -17.82
CA GLU A 5 -3.24 11.92 -16.73
C GLU A 5 -3.88 12.24 -15.36
N LYS A 6 -4.73 13.28 -15.28
CA LYS A 6 -5.48 13.60 -14.05
C LYS A 6 -6.45 12.50 -13.65
N ALA A 7 -7.20 11.95 -14.61
CA ALA A 7 -8.17 10.89 -14.35
C ALA A 7 -7.49 9.60 -13.91
N ALA A 8 -6.37 9.23 -14.55
CA ALA A 8 -5.62 8.01 -14.25
C ALA A 8 -5.01 8.01 -12.83
N LEU A 9 -4.69 9.19 -12.28
CA LEU A 9 -4.22 9.33 -10.89
C LEU A 9 -5.30 9.05 -9.83
N CYS A 10 -6.58 8.99 -10.21
CA CYS A 10 -7.68 8.63 -9.30
C CYS A 10 -7.90 7.12 -9.19
N THR A 11 -7.07 6.32 -9.85
CA THR A 11 -7.11 4.86 -9.84
C THR A 11 -5.71 4.30 -9.59
N GLY A 12 -5.63 3.09 -9.05
CA GLY A 12 -4.36 2.37 -8.95
C GLY A 12 -3.90 1.86 -10.32
N ALA A 13 -2.58 1.81 -10.53
CA ALA A 13 -1.97 1.05 -11.63
C ALA A 13 -2.13 -0.46 -11.44
N GLY A 14 -2.30 -0.87 -10.18
CA GLY A 14 -2.59 -2.23 -9.76
C GLY A 14 -3.16 -2.23 -8.34
N PRO A 15 -3.25 -3.40 -7.69
CA PRO A 15 -3.85 -3.52 -6.36
C PRO A 15 -3.10 -2.75 -5.25
N TRP A 16 -1.81 -2.46 -5.46
CA TRP A 16 -0.91 -1.92 -4.44
C TRP A 16 -0.14 -0.67 -4.89
N ALA A 17 -0.46 -0.07 -6.04
CA ALA A 17 0.36 0.97 -6.64
C ALA A 17 -0.46 2.08 -7.31
N THR A 18 0.01 3.33 -7.22
CA THR A 18 -0.59 4.49 -7.91
C THR A 18 -0.11 4.62 -9.35
N THR A 19 -0.92 5.19 -10.24
CA THR A 19 -0.50 5.44 -11.62
C THR A 19 0.66 6.46 -11.71
N PRO A 20 1.81 6.13 -12.32
CA PRO A 20 2.89 7.10 -12.55
C PRO A 20 2.56 8.08 -13.69
N VAL A 21 3.28 9.22 -13.74
CA VAL A 21 3.27 10.15 -14.89
C VAL A 21 4.72 10.57 -15.20
N GLU A 22 5.42 9.75 -15.97
CA GLU A 22 6.86 9.86 -16.22
C GLU A 22 7.24 11.17 -16.91
N ARG A 23 6.41 11.64 -17.85
CA ARG A 23 6.61 12.92 -18.56
C ARG A 23 6.70 14.12 -17.60
N LEU A 24 6.07 14.02 -16.43
CA LEU A 24 6.08 15.03 -15.37
C LEU A 24 7.02 14.66 -14.20
N GLY A 25 7.72 13.52 -14.27
CA GLY A 25 8.56 13.03 -13.19
C GLY A 25 7.79 12.58 -11.94
N ILE A 26 6.52 12.21 -12.08
CA ILE A 26 5.71 11.70 -10.96
C ILE A 26 5.89 10.18 -10.89
N PRO A 27 6.48 9.64 -9.80
CA PRO A 27 6.73 8.21 -9.68
C PRO A 27 5.46 7.44 -9.29
N GLU A 28 5.51 6.13 -9.47
CA GLU A 28 4.60 5.20 -8.81
C GLU A 28 4.84 5.21 -7.30
N LEU A 29 3.77 5.21 -6.52
CA LEU A 29 3.79 5.03 -5.07
C LEU A 29 3.19 3.67 -4.74
N VAL A 30 3.91 2.89 -3.94
CA VAL A 30 3.44 1.59 -3.44
C VAL A 30 2.77 1.77 -2.08
N VAL A 31 1.60 1.16 -1.91
CA VAL A 31 0.81 1.11 -0.67
C VAL A 31 0.68 -0.33 -0.19
N SER A 32 0.34 -0.51 1.09
CA SER A 32 0.24 -1.82 1.74
C SER A 32 -0.71 -1.74 2.94
N ASP A 33 -1.38 -2.84 3.27
CA ASP A 33 -2.16 -2.96 4.52
C ASP A 33 -1.29 -2.79 5.76
N GLY A 34 -1.93 -2.51 6.91
CA GLY A 34 -1.25 -2.82 8.16
C GLY A 34 -1.68 -2.13 9.46
N PRO A 35 -2.90 -2.31 9.98
CA PRO A 35 -3.24 -1.77 11.31
C PRO A 35 -2.36 -2.33 12.45
N HIS A 36 -1.61 -3.42 12.23
CA HIS A 36 -0.72 -4.03 13.23
C HIS A 36 0.55 -4.63 12.58
N GLY A 37 1.11 -3.93 11.60
CA GLY A 37 2.31 -4.34 10.87
C GLY A 37 2.11 -4.38 9.36
N VAL A 38 3.19 -4.16 8.61
CA VAL A 38 3.16 -4.08 7.14
C VAL A 38 2.90 -5.45 6.53
N ARG A 39 2.00 -5.52 5.53
CA ARG A 39 1.74 -6.74 4.76
C ARG A 39 2.04 -6.53 3.28
N ARG A 40 3.25 -6.91 2.85
CA ARG A 40 3.68 -6.83 1.45
C ARG A 40 3.69 -8.21 0.79
N PRO A 41 2.81 -8.51 -0.18
CA PRO A 41 2.92 -9.73 -0.99
C PRO A 41 4.25 -9.75 -1.75
N GLU A 42 4.87 -10.91 -1.88
CA GLU A 42 6.07 -11.11 -2.71
C GLU A 42 5.75 -10.85 -4.19
N LYS A 43 4.54 -11.20 -4.61
CA LYS A 43 4.00 -10.94 -5.94
C LYS A 43 2.71 -10.13 -5.86
N PRO A 44 2.78 -8.80 -6.06
CA PRO A 44 1.65 -7.88 -5.85
C PRO A 44 0.40 -8.17 -6.70
N ASP A 45 0.57 -8.76 -7.88
CA ASP A 45 -0.55 -9.02 -8.82
C ASP A 45 -1.24 -10.37 -8.58
N GLU A 46 -0.71 -11.22 -7.68
CA GLU A 46 -1.30 -12.52 -7.34
C GLU A 46 -2.09 -12.43 -6.02
N ILE A 47 -3.41 -12.69 -6.08
CA ILE A 47 -4.35 -12.56 -4.94
C ILE A 47 -3.92 -13.38 -3.71
N ALA A 48 -3.29 -14.54 -3.92
CA ALA A 48 -2.89 -15.47 -2.86
C ALA A 48 -1.36 -15.55 -2.66
N SER A 49 -0.62 -14.51 -3.07
CA SER A 49 0.83 -14.45 -2.87
C SER A 49 1.21 -14.49 -1.39
N GLN A 50 2.26 -15.23 -1.05
CA GLN A 50 2.87 -15.18 0.28
C GLN A 50 3.42 -13.78 0.54
N SER A 51 3.32 -13.33 1.79
CA SER A 51 3.89 -12.04 2.18
C SER A 51 5.36 -12.18 2.55
N LEU A 52 6.14 -11.15 2.24
CA LEU A 52 7.51 -11.03 2.73
C LEU A 52 7.52 -10.93 4.26
N PRO A 53 8.57 -11.43 4.94
CA PRO A 53 8.67 -11.35 6.39
C PRO A 53 8.58 -9.90 6.92
N ALA A 54 7.77 -9.70 7.95
CA ALA A 54 7.61 -8.43 8.66
C ALA A 54 7.24 -8.67 10.13
N THR A 55 7.45 -7.67 10.97
CA THR A 55 7.02 -7.73 12.38
C THR A 55 5.49 -7.67 12.46
N CYS A 56 4.88 -8.68 13.10
CA CYS A 56 3.46 -8.68 13.43
C CYS A 56 3.28 -8.12 14.85
N PHE A 57 2.77 -6.89 14.94
CA PHE A 57 2.47 -6.24 16.22
C PHE A 57 1.16 -6.77 16.80
N PRO A 58 0.91 -6.59 18.12
CA PRO A 58 -0.40 -6.86 18.70
C PRO A 58 -1.49 -6.02 18.00
N THR A 59 -2.70 -6.56 17.90
CA THR A 59 -3.85 -5.83 17.32
C THR A 59 -4.15 -4.57 18.12
N ALA A 60 -4.84 -3.61 17.48
CA ALA A 60 -5.21 -2.35 18.12
C ALA A 60 -5.98 -2.54 19.45
N SER A 61 -6.79 -3.59 19.61
CA SER A 61 -7.46 -3.89 20.88
C SER A 61 -6.50 -4.29 22.01
N CYS A 62 -5.43 -5.01 21.68
CA CYS A 62 -4.38 -5.38 22.64
C CYS A 62 -3.51 -4.18 22.97
N LEU A 63 -3.12 -3.38 21.97
CA LEU A 63 -2.37 -2.13 22.18
C LEU A 63 -3.19 -1.13 22.99
N ALA A 64 -4.49 -0.96 22.72
CA ALA A 64 -5.35 -0.07 23.51
C ALA A 64 -5.46 -0.50 24.99
N SER A 65 -5.22 -1.78 25.28
CA SER A 65 -5.22 -2.30 26.65
C SER A 65 -3.97 -1.91 27.45
N THR A 66 -2.95 -1.32 26.81
CA THR A 66 -1.77 -0.78 27.52
C THR A 66 -2.07 0.56 28.17
N TRP A 67 -3.04 1.31 27.65
CA TRP A 67 -3.34 2.70 28.05
C TRP A 67 -2.10 3.62 27.96
N ASP A 68 -1.21 3.35 27.01
CA ASP A 68 0.06 4.07 26.82
C ASP A 68 0.08 4.73 25.43
N VAL A 69 0.31 6.06 25.39
CA VAL A 69 0.29 6.91 24.18
C VAL A 69 1.70 7.32 23.79
#